data_AF-B2UR21-F1
#
_entry.id   AF-B2UR21-F1
#
_cell.length_a   1.000
_cell.length_b   1.000
_cell.length_c   1.000
_cell.angle_alpha   90.00
_cell.angle_beta   90.00
_cell.angle_gamma   90.00
#
_symmetry.space_group_name_H-M   'P 1'
#
loop_
_entity.id
_entity.type
_entity.pdbx_description
1 polymer ?
#
loop_
_entity_poly.entity_id
_entity_poly.type
_entity_poly.pdbx_seq_one_letter_code
_entity_poly.pdbx_strand_id
1 'polypeptide(L)'
;MGMRPQGNEQEARRNKHVRSAPSKIAVKALGEEVLDGILDKSSNPLLLILDCVQDPHNLGAILRTADGAGVDAVIAPRDKSVGITETVLRVSVGAAEKVPFIQVTNLARTMKQLQSRGIWIFGTSDKGDRGLYETDFTGPAALVMGAEGEGMRRLTEENCDFLLRIPMKGSIPCLNVSVATGVCLYEMVRQRS
;
A
#
# COMPACT_ATOMS: atom_id res chain seq x y z
N MET A 1 -79.09 -3.79 15.08
CA MET A 1 -78.07 -4.78 15.49
C MET A 1 -77.34 -5.21 14.24
N GLY A 2 -76.10 -4.75 14.05
CA GLY A 2 -75.36 -4.94 12.81
C GLY A 2 -73.97 -4.34 12.96
N MET A 3 -73.06 -5.15 13.50
CA MET A 3 -71.63 -4.84 13.59
C MET A 3 -71.10 -4.57 12.18
N ARG A 4 -70.46 -3.40 11.98
CA ARG A 4 -69.48 -3.22 10.91
C ARG A 4 -68.09 -3.27 11.54
N PRO A 5 -67.22 -4.22 11.14
CA PRO A 5 -65.83 -4.20 11.57
C PRO A 5 -65.12 -3.02 10.89
N GLN A 6 -64.47 -2.16 11.67
CA GLN A 6 -63.52 -1.20 11.13
C GLN A 6 -62.31 -1.98 10.61
N GLY A 7 -62.16 -1.98 9.29
CA GLY A 7 -61.05 -2.64 8.60
C GLY A 7 -59.73 -1.96 8.92
N ASN A 8 -58.70 -2.80 9.07
CA ASN A 8 -57.29 -2.43 9.02
C ASN A 8 -56.99 -1.70 7.69
N GLU A 9 -56.73 -0.40 7.75
CA GLU A 9 -56.16 0.38 6.64
C GLU A 9 -54.88 1.10 7.07
N GLN A 10 -53.90 0.35 7.55
CA GLN A 10 -52.51 0.81 7.60
C GLN A 10 -51.52 -0.32 7.32
N GLU A 11 -51.79 -1.05 6.24
CA GLU A 11 -50.82 -1.93 5.60
C GLU A 11 -50.93 -1.74 4.08
N ALA A 12 -50.16 -0.82 3.51
CA ALA A 12 -49.70 -0.85 2.10
C ALA A 12 -49.09 0.49 1.65
N ARG A 13 -47.85 0.82 2.07
CA ARG A 13 -46.86 1.47 1.18
C ARG A 13 -45.48 0.88 1.41
N ARG A 14 -45.38 -0.32 0.85
CA ARG A 14 -44.20 -1.12 0.56
C ARG A 14 -43.28 -0.32 -0.37
N ASN A 15 -42.32 0.44 0.17
CA ASN A 15 -41.20 0.94 -0.64
C ASN A 15 -40.19 -0.18 -0.87
N LYS A 16 -40.54 -1.06 -1.83
CA LYS A 16 -39.62 -1.94 -2.55
C LYS A 16 -38.80 -1.09 -3.51
N HIS A 17 -37.56 -0.79 -3.15
CA HIS A 17 -36.37 -0.58 -3.98
C HIS A 17 -35.18 -0.60 -3.00
N VAL A 18 -34.74 -1.78 -2.55
CA VAL A 18 -33.54 -2.44 -3.11
C VAL A 18 -32.43 -1.44 -3.44
N ARG A 19 -31.56 -1.21 -2.47
CA ARG A 19 -30.18 -1.70 -2.60
C ARG A 19 -29.89 -2.47 -1.33
N SER A 20 -29.81 -3.80 -1.46
CA SER A 20 -29.09 -4.63 -0.50
C SER A 20 -27.79 -3.90 -0.14
N ALA A 21 -27.53 -3.70 1.14
CA ALA A 21 -26.22 -3.25 1.58
C ALA A 21 -25.18 -4.10 0.83
N PRO A 22 -24.16 -3.51 0.17
CA PRO A 22 -23.12 -4.33 -0.42
C PRO A 22 -22.59 -5.20 0.72
N SER A 23 -22.60 -6.50 0.51
CA SER A 23 -21.97 -7.47 1.40
C SER A 23 -20.61 -6.89 1.77
N LYS A 24 -20.38 -6.57 3.05
CA LYS A 24 -19.12 -6.00 3.51
C LYS A 24 -18.03 -7.02 3.19
N ILE A 25 -17.39 -6.88 2.04
CA ILE A 25 -16.12 -7.51 1.75
C ILE A 25 -15.17 -6.85 2.74
N ALA A 26 -14.87 -7.54 3.83
CA ALA A 26 -13.93 -7.07 4.82
C ALA A 26 -12.53 -7.22 4.22
N VAL A 27 -12.10 -6.24 3.44
CA VAL A 27 -10.71 -6.10 3.01
C VAL A 27 -9.86 -6.06 4.27
N LYS A 28 -8.94 -7.01 4.39
CA LYS A 28 -8.06 -7.15 5.54
C LYS A 28 -6.62 -7.24 5.07
N ALA A 29 -5.72 -6.82 5.94
CA ALA A 29 -4.31 -7.13 5.78
C ALA A 29 -4.12 -8.66 5.76
N LEU A 30 -3.23 -9.12 4.88
CA LEU A 30 -2.82 -10.51 4.74
C LEU A 30 -1.59 -10.77 5.62
N GLY A 31 -1.36 -12.03 5.98
CA GLY A 31 -0.14 -12.44 6.67
C GLY A 31 1.03 -12.71 5.71
N GLU A 32 2.22 -12.93 6.27
CA GLU A 32 3.45 -13.14 5.50
C GLU A 32 3.44 -14.44 4.67
N GLU A 33 2.57 -15.40 5.01
CA GLU A 33 2.41 -16.69 4.33
C GLU A 33 1.98 -16.59 2.86
N VAL A 34 1.38 -15.48 2.42
CA VAL A 34 0.96 -15.30 1.03
C VAL A 34 2.07 -14.79 0.11
N LEU A 35 3.18 -14.30 0.68
CA LEU A 35 4.21 -13.59 -0.06
C LEU A 35 4.87 -14.47 -1.12
N ASP A 36 5.22 -15.72 -0.76
CA ASP A 36 5.83 -16.67 -1.69
C ASP A 36 4.94 -16.90 -2.93
N GLY A 37 3.64 -17.11 -2.72
CA GLY A 37 2.69 -17.34 -3.81
C GLY A 37 2.42 -16.10 -4.67
N ILE A 38 2.76 -14.90 -4.21
CA ILE A 38 2.73 -13.67 -5.03
C ILE A 38 4.00 -13.60 -5.87
N LEU A 39 5.16 -13.83 -5.26
CA LEU A 39 6.46 -13.79 -5.93
C LEU A 39 6.57 -14.84 -7.04
N ASP A 40 6.01 -16.02 -6.84
CA ASP A 40 6.08 -17.11 -7.83
C ASP A 40 5.25 -16.84 -9.11
N LYS A 41 4.41 -15.78 -9.12
CA LYS A 41 3.56 -15.40 -10.27
C LYS A 41 4.23 -14.43 -11.24
N SER A 42 5.32 -13.79 -10.83
CA SER A 42 5.99 -12.76 -11.63
C SER A 42 7.49 -13.03 -11.67
N SER A 43 8.07 -13.08 -12.86
CA SER A 43 9.53 -13.14 -13.02
C SER A 43 10.20 -11.78 -12.82
N ASN A 44 9.43 -10.69 -12.71
CA ASN A 44 9.94 -9.33 -12.50
C ASN A 44 9.08 -8.55 -11.49
N PRO A 45 9.00 -9.00 -10.23
CA PRO A 45 8.11 -8.39 -9.25
C PRO A 45 8.47 -6.93 -8.97
N LEU A 46 7.44 -6.12 -8.73
CA LEU A 46 7.52 -4.79 -8.15
C LEU A 46 6.83 -4.79 -6.80
N LEU A 47 7.62 -4.71 -5.72
CA LEU A 47 7.10 -4.62 -4.36
C LEU A 47 7.23 -3.21 -3.82
N LEU A 48 6.34 -2.85 -2.91
CA LEU A 48 6.45 -1.65 -2.11
C LEU A 48 6.50 -2.03 -0.62
N ILE A 49 7.46 -1.49 0.10
CA ILE A 49 7.65 -1.69 1.53
C ILE A 49 7.44 -0.34 2.22
N LEU A 50 6.55 -0.32 3.21
CA LEU A 50 6.27 0.85 4.02
C LEU A 50 6.80 0.63 5.43
N ASP A 51 7.84 1.35 5.81
CA ASP A 51 8.41 1.26 7.15
C ASP A 51 7.79 2.33 8.07
N CYS A 52 6.87 1.89 8.92
CA CYS A 52 6.23 2.71 9.94
C CYS A 52 5.37 3.88 9.42
N VAL A 53 4.70 3.71 8.29
CA VAL A 53 3.65 4.66 7.83
C VAL A 53 2.41 4.53 8.73
N GLN A 54 2.08 5.61 9.45
CA GLN A 54 1.05 5.61 10.50
C GLN A 54 -0.22 6.37 10.14
N ASP A 55 -0.19 7.27 9.16
CA ASP A 55 -1.36 8.02 8.75
C ASP A 55 -2.23 7.22 7.75
N PRO A 56 -3.52 6.96 8.05
CA PRO A 56 -4.42 6.28 7.12
C PRO A 56 -4.65 7.04 5.80
N HIS A 57 -4.51 8.36 5.77
CA HIS A 57 -4.63 9.12 4.51
C HIS A 57 -3.45 8.82 3.58
N ASN A 58 -2.23 8.87 4.12
CA ASN A 58 -1.03 8.46 3.40
C ASN A 58 -1.12 7.02 2.90
N LEU A 59 -1.48 6.05 3.76
CA LEU A 59 -1.60 4.64 3.33
C LEU A 59 -2.65 4.48 2.21
N GLY A 60 -3.81 5.12 2.32
CA GLY A 60 -4.84 5.06 1.28
C GLY A 60 -4.35 5.62 -0.06
N ALA A 61 -3.66 6.76 -0.04
CA ALA A 61 -3.11 7.39 -1.25
C ALA A 61 -1.97 6.55 -1.87
N ILE A 62 -1.15 5.94 -1.02
CA ILE A 62 -0.09 5.02 -1.44
C ILE A 62 -0.67 3.77 -2.10
N LEU A 63 -1.67 3.12 -1.50
CA LEU A 63 -2.31 1.93 -2.11
C LEU A 63 -2.89 2.25 -3.49
N ARG A 64 -3.53 3.42 -3.63
CA ARG A 64 -4.04 3.89 -4.92
C ARG A 64 -2.93 4.08 -5.96
N THR A 65 -1.80 4.62 -5.54
CA THR A 65 -0.63 4.82 -6.41
C THR A 65 0.01 3.48 -6.77
N ALA A 66 0.12 2.56 -5.81
CA ALA A 66 0.66 1.22 -5.98
C ALA A 66 -0.15 0.42 -7.02
N ASP A 67 -1.48 0.48 -6.94
CA ASP A 67 -2.37 -0.15 -7.94
C ASP A 67 -2.13 0.41 -9.34
N GLY A 68 -2.11 1.74 -9.48
CA GLY A 68 -1.85 2.38 -10.77
C GLY A 68 -0.45 2.13 -11.33
N ALA A 69 0.53 1.88 -10.47
CA ALA A 69 1.91 1.59 -10.86
C ALA A 69 2.17 0.08 -11.13
N GLY A 70 1.18 -0.79 -10.93
CA GLY A 70 1.35 -2.23 -11.11
C GLY A 70 2.21 -2.90 -10.04
N VAL A 71 2.15 -2.41 -8.80
CA VAL A 71 2.81 -3.04 -7.65
C VAL A 71 2.13 -4.37 -7.32
N ASP A 72 2.90 -5.45 -7.20
CA ASP A 72 2.40 -6.80 -6.94
C ASP A 72 1.94 -6.99 -5.48
N ALA A 73 2.60 -6.33 -4.54
CA ALA A 73 2.20 -6.29 -3.13
C ALA A 73 2.79 -5.10 -2.38
N VAL A 74 2.05 -4.63 -1.37
CA VAL A 74 2.50 -3.66 -0.38
C VAL A 74 2.75 -4.36 0.94
N ILE A 75 3.94 -4.22 1.50
CA ILE A 75 4.40 -4.89 2.71
C ILE A 75 4.63 -3.83 3.81
N ALA A 76 4.12 -4.07 5.01
CA ALA A 76 4.35 -3.21 6.17
C ALA A 76 4.57 -4.05 7.44
N PRO A 77 5.31 -3.56 8.45
CA PRO A 77 5.38 -4.23 9.74
C PRO A 77 4.04 -4.12 10.47
N ARG A 78 3.67 -5.14 11.25
CA ARG A 78 2.48 -5.11 12.13
C ARG A 78 2.57 -3.98 13.17
N ASP A 79 3.76 -3.77 13.70
CA ASP A 79 4.00 -2.72 14.69
C ASP A 79 4.25 -1.38 14.02
N LYS A 80 3.75 -0.31 14.66
CA LYS A 80 3.97 1.10 14.27
C LYS A 80 3.58 1.43 12.82
N SER A 81 2.67 0.66 12.23
CA SER A 81 2.08 0.96 10.92
C SER A 81 0.57 0.95 11.00
N VAL A 82 -0.07 1.78 10.20
CA VAL A 82 -1.53 1.74 10.04
C VAL A 82 -1.93 0.50 9.25
N GLY A 83 -2.99 -0.17 9.70
CA GLY A 83 -3.60 -1.27 8.96
C GLY A 83 -4.68 -0.79 7.98
N ILE A 84 -5.40 -1.73 7.37
CA ILE A 84 -6.59 -1.40 6.57
C ILE A 84 -7.71 -0.92 7.51
N THR A 85 -8.02 0.38 7.46
CA THR A 85 -9.12 1.03 8.20
C THR A 85 -10.18 1.57 7.25
N GLU A 86 -11.33 2.01 7.76
CA GLU A 86 -12.37 2.62 6.93
C GLU A 86 -11.86 3.86 6.16
N THR A 87 -11.01 4.67 6.79
CA THR A 87 -10.37 5.82 6.15
C THR A 87 -9.48 5.38 4.99
N VAL A 88 -8.66 4.33 5.17
CA VAL A 88 -7.81 3.78 4.11
C VAL A 88 -8.65 3.28 2.94
N LEU A 89 -9.75 2.56 3.21
CA LEU A 89 -10.66 2.07 2.18
C LEU A 89 -11.30 3.21 1.39
N ARG A 90 -11.69 4.29 2.08
CA ARG A 90 -12.29 5.46 1.45
C ARG A 90 -11.30 6.22 0.57
N VAL A 91 -10.07 6.42 1.04
CA VAL A 91 -9.03 7.19 0.33
C VAL A 91 -8.44 6.40 -0.85
N SER A 92 -8.35 5.07 -0.73
CA SER A 92 -7.75 4.21 -1.78
C SER A 92 -8.64 4.00 -3.01
N VAL A 93 -9.93 4.36 -2.94
CA VAL A 93 -10.89 4.26 -4.07
C VAL A 93 -10.89 2.85 -4.70
N GLY A 94 -10.91 1.81 -3.88
CA GLY A 94 -10.96 0.41 -4.32
C GLY A 94 -9.59 -0.26 -4.54
N ALA A 95 -8.50 0.49 -4.55
CA ALA A 95 -7.15 -0.08 -4.73
C ALA A 95 -6.77 -1.08 -3.60
N ALA A 96 -7.27 -0.87 -2.38
CA ALA A 96 -7.06 -1.79 -1.27
C ALA A 96 -7.64 -3.20 -1.50
N GLU A 97 -8.56 -3.37 -2.46
CA GLU A 97 -9.10 -4.68 -2.87
C GLU A 97 -8.26 -5.35 -3.96
N LYS A 98 -7.39 -4.58 -4.63
CA LYS A 98 -6.64 -5.01 -5.81
C LYS A 98 -5.19 -5.35 -5.49
N VAL A 99 -4.57 -4.52 -4.65
CA VAL A 99 -3.18 -4.69 -4.25
C VAL A 99 -3.12 -5.40 -2.89
N PRO A 100 -2.52 -6.59 -2.80
CA PRO A 100 -2.30 -7.28 -1.53
C PRO A 100 -1.54 -6.40 -0.54
N PHE A 101 -2.16 -6.08 0.59
CA PHE A 101 -1.50 -5.42 1.71
C PHE A 101 -1.12 -6.47 2.76
N ILE A 102 0.18 -6.68 2.96
CA ILE A 102 0.76 -7.75 3.78
C ILE A 102 1.37 -7.15 5.04
N GLN A 103 0.99 -7.68 6.19
CA GLN A 103 1.57 -7.27 7.48
C GLN A 103 2.49 -8.34 8.07
N VAL A 104 3.77 -8.02 8.12
CA VAL A 104 4.84 -8.93 8.57
C VAL A 104 5.23 -8.67 10.01
N THR A 105 5.76 -9.71 10.68
CA THR A 105 6.18 -9.59 12.08
C THR A 105 7.57 -8.95 12.21
N ASN A 106 8.48 -9.25 11.29
CA ASN A 106 9.84 -8.74 11.31
C ASN A 106 10.23 -8.28 9.91
N LEU A 107 10.23 -6.97 9.70
CA LEU A 107 10.48 -6.38 8.39
C LEU A 107 11.88 -6.70 7.86
N ALA A 108 12.91 -6.57 8.69
CA ALA A 108 14.29 -6.85 8.29
C ALA A 108 14.48 -8.32 7.87
N ARG A 109 13.80 -9.26 8.55
CA ARG A 109 13.80 -10.67 8.13
C ARG A 109 13.14 -10.86 6.78
N THR A 110 11.98 -10.23 6.55
CA THR A 110 11.29 -10.28 5.25
C THR A 110 12.17 -9.70 4.14
N MET A 111 12.84 -8.56 4.37
CA MET A 111 13.76 -7.96 3.40
C MET A 111 14.86 -8.92 2.98
N LYS A 112 15.50 -9.62 3.94
CA LYS A 112 16.52 -10.64 3.64
C LYS A 112 15.97 -11.81 2.81
N GLN A 113 14.71 -12.21 3.04
CA GLN A 113 14.06 -13.26 2.26
C GLN A 113 13.80 -12.80 0.81
N LEU A 114 13.43 -11.54 0.61
CA LEU A 114 13.27 -10.95 -0.72
C LEU A 114 14.62 -10.92 -1.47
N GLN A 115 15.69 -10.47 -0.81
CA GLN A 115 17.04 -10.46 -1.37
C GLN A 115 17.51 -11.87 -1.74
N SER A 116 17.26 -12.89 -0.92
CA SER A 116 17.63 -14.27 -1.25
C SER A 116 16.85 -14.85 -2.44
N ARG A 117 15.75 -14.19 -2.85
CA ARG A 117 14.99 -14.49 -4.06
C ARG A 117 15.41 -13.63 -5.26
N GLY A 118 16.48 -12.84 -5.13
CA GLY A 118 17.03 -12.01 -6.22
C GLY A 118 16.27 -10.70 -6.43
N ILE A 119 15.52 -10.22 -5.43
CA ILE A 119 14.83 -8.93 -5.47
C ILE A 119 15.74 -7.86 -4.89
N TRP A 120 16.02 -6.82 -5.68
CA TRP A 120 16.81 -5.67 -5.24
C TRP A 120 15.98 -4.72 -4.37
N ILE A 121 16.52 -4.30 -3.24
CA ILE A 121 15.85 -3.41 -2.30
C ILE A 121 16.40 -2.00 -2.41
N PHE A 122 15.53 -1.06 -2.78
CA PHE A 122 15.84 0.35 -2.94
C PHE A 122 15.12 1.15 -1.86
N GLY A 123 15.84 1.72 -0.90
CA GLY A 123 15.25 2.57 0.13
C GLY A 123 15.36 4.05 -0.20
N THR A 124 14.34 4.85 0.11
CA THR A 124 14.43 6.31 -0.04
C THR A 124 14.97 6.97 1.22
N SER A 125 16.08 7.70 1.11
CA SER A 125 16.70 8.42 2.23
C SER A 125 17.34 9.72 1.75
N ASP A 126 17.35 10.74 2.59
CA ASP A 126 18.10 11.98 2.35
C ASP A 126 19.63 11.75 2.35
N LYS A 127 20.07 10.65 2.97
CA LYS A 127 21.46 10.16 2.95
C LYS A 127 21.80 9.33 1.72
N GLY A 128 20.86 9.18 0.79
CA GLY A 128 21.04 8.39 -0.43
C GLY A 128 22.20 8.89 -1.29
N ASP A 129 23.09 7.98 -1.67
CA ASP A 129 24.23 8.25 -2.53
C ASP A 129 23.83 8.29 -4.01
N ARG A 130 22.76 7.57 -4.38
CA ARG A 130 22.27 7.47 -5.76
C ARG A 130 21.04 8.34 -6.02
N GLY A 131 21.03 9.05 -7.14
CA GLY A 131 19.82 9.72 -7.61
C GLY A 131 18.76 8.73 -8.07
N LEU A 132 17.48 9.02 -7.78
CA LEU A 132 16.34 8.24 -8.29
C LEU A 132 16.45 8.03 -9.82
N TYR A 133 16.80 9.07 -10.57
CA TYR A 133 16.85 9.05 -12.04
C TYR A 133 18.15 8.46 -12.61
N GLU A 134 19.09 8.08 -11.76
CA GLU A 134 20.39 7.48 -12.15
C GLU A 134 20.43 5.98 -11.86
N THR A 135 19.36 5.44 -11.28
CA THR A 135 19.27 4.05 -10.85
C THR A 135 18.48 3.23 -11.87
N ASP A 136 18.92 2.00 -12.11
CA ASP A 136 18.24 1.01 -12.95
C ASP A 136 17.22 0.20 -12.13
N PHE A 137 15.96 0.24 -12.57
CA PHE A 137 14.81 -0.45 -11.96
C PHE A 137 14.19 -1.51 -12.88
N THR A 138 14.88 -1.91 -13.95
CA THR A 138 14.35 -2.85 -14.96
C THR A 138 14.17 -4.28 -14.44
N GLY A 139 14.96 -4.68 -13.43
CA GLY A 139 14.89 -6.01 -12.80
C GLY A 139 13.97 -6.08 -11.57
N PRO A 140 13.84 -7.27 -10.94
CA PRO A 140 13.02 -7.50 -9.75
C PRO A 140 13.38 -6.51 -8.63
N ALA A 141 12.40 -5.80 -8.09
CA ALA A 141 12.66 -4.71 -7.15
C ALA A 141 11.62 -4.59 -6.03
N ALA A 142 12.09 -4.13 -4.88
CA ALA A 142 11.28 -3.65 -3.77
C ALA A 142 11.68 -2.21 -3.43
N LEU A 143 10.74 -1.28 -3.53
CA LEU A 143 10.93 0.11 -3.10
C LEU A 143 10.57 0.24 -1.62
N VAL A 144 11.41 0.85 -0.80
CA VAL A 144 11.16 1.10 0.62
C VAL A 144 10.94 2.59 0.86
N MET A 145 9.80 2.91 1.47
CA MET A 145 9.42 4.26 1.88
C MET A 145 9.32 4.31 3.41
N GLY A 146 9.99 5.29 4.01
CA GLY A 146 9.98 5.52 5.45
C GLY A 146 8.77 6.31 5.94
N ALA A 147 8.64 6.41 7.26
CA ALA A 147 7.65 7.26 7.91
C ALA A 147 7.93 8.74 7.65
N GLU A 148 6.89 9.57 7.79
CA GLU A 148 7.06 11.01 7.79
C GLU A 148 7.95 11.46 8.96
N GLY A 149 8.86 12.39 8.70
CA GLY A 149 9.79 12.91 9.71
C GLY A 149 11.00 12.00 9.92
N GLU A 150 10.84 10.89 10.64
CA GLU A 150 11.97 10.02 11.03
C GLU A 150 12.56 9.21 9.86
N GLY A 151 11.82 9.07 8.75
CA GLY A 151 12.25 8.25 7.62
C GLY A 151 12.20 6.75 7.94
N MET A 152 13.14 5.99 7.39
CA MET A 152 13.25 4.55 7.64
C MET A 152 13.93 4.29 8.98
N ARG A 153 13.55 3.21 9.67
CA ARG A 153 14.29 2.73 10.82
C ARG A 153 15.69 2.28 10.40
N ARG A 154 16.66 2.43 11.31
CA ARG A 154 18.07 2.07 11.06
C ARG A 154 18.25 0.67 10.47
N LEU A 155 17.59 -0.33 11.05
CA LEU A 155 17.68 -1.70 10.54
C LEU A 155 17.08 -1.86 9.14
N THR A 156 16.02 -1.12 8.81
CA THR A 156 15.45 -1.12 7.46
C THR A 156 16.43 -0.50 6.48
N GLU A 157 17.00 0.66 6.82
CA GLU A 157 18.01 1.35 6.01
C GLU A 157 19.25 0.45 5.76
N GLU A 158 19.77 -0.21 6.80
CA GLU A 158 20.91 -1.14 6.71
C GLU A 158 20.64 -2.40 5.86
N ASN A 159 19.37 -2.78 5.64
CA ASN A 159 19.01 -3.94 4.81
C ASN A 159 18.57 -3.53 3.38
N CYS A 160 18.65 -2.25 3.02
CA CYS A 160 18.49 -1.84 1.63
C CYS A 160 19.79 -2.10 0.87
N ASP A 161 19.69 -2.56 -0.39
CA ASP A 161 20.85 -2.71 -1.27
C ASP A 161 21.37 -1.35 -1.74
N PHE A 162 20.43 -0.41 -1.94
CA PHE A 162 20.73 0.95 -2.39
C PHE A 162 19.86 1.98 -1.65
N LEU A 163 20.43 3.16 -1.40
CA LEU A 163 19.71 4.30 -0.87
C LEU A 163 19.55 5.39 -1.94
N LEU A 164 18.30 5.69 -2.26
CA LEU A 164 17.90 6.64 -3.29
C LEU A 164 17.60 8.00 -2.69
N ARG A 165 18.08 9.06 -3.35
CA ARG A 165 17.64 10.44 -3.11
C ARG A 165 16.72 10.93 -4.23
N ILE A 166 15.62 11.59 -3.83
CA ILE A 166 14.81 12.40 -4.74
C ILE A 166 15.46 13.79 -4.82
N PRO A 167 15.83 14.30 -6.01
CA PRO A 167 16.43 15.62 -6.13
C PRO A 167 15.50 16.74 -5.66
N MET A 168 15.86 17.40 -4.56
CA MET A 168 15.14 18.56 -4.02
C MET A 168 15.82 19.85 -4.49
N LYS A 169 15.09 20.69 -5.25
CA LYS A 169 15.59 21.99 -5.72
C LYS A 169 15.09 23.19 -4.90
N GLY A 170 14.19 22.95 -3.95
CA GLY A 170 13.59 23.97 -3.10
C GLY A 170 14.26 24.07 -1.73
N SER A 171 13.62 24.83 -0.84
CA SER A 171 14.06 25.00 0.56
C SER A 171 13.58 23.88 1.49
N ILE A 172 12.58 23.09 1.09
CA ILE A 172 12.03 21.99 1.88
C ILE A 172 12.86 20.72 1.64
N PRO A 173 13.26 19.99 2.70
CA PRO A 173 14.22 18.90 2.57
C PRO A 173 13.60 17.60 2.03
N CYS A 174 12.28 17.43 2.10
CA CYS A 174 11.61 16.21 1.71
C CYS A 174 10.19 16.45 1.17
N LEU A 175 9.65 15.44 0.50
CA LEU A 175 8.25 15.38 0.09
C LEU A 175 7.44 14.60 1.13
N ASN A 176 6.12 14.80 1.13
CA ASN A 176 5.20 13.90 1.82
C ASN A 176 5.39 12.46 1.30
N VAL A 177 5.26 11.46 2.17
CA VAL A 177 5.56 10.06 1.84
C VAL A 177 4.71 9.53 0.67
N SER A 178 3.43 9.90 0.58
CA SER A 178 2.57 9.47 -0.52
C SER A 178 2.99 10.07 -1.86
N VAL A 179 3.41 11.34 -1.86
CA VAL A 179 3.93 12.02 -3.05
C VAL A 179 5.28 11.43 -3.48
N ALA A 180 6.20 11.24 -2.53
CA ALA A 180 7.49 10.61 -2.78
C ALA A 180 7.33 9.20 -3.37
N THR A 181 6.39 8.42 -2.82
CA THR A 181 6.05 7.08 -3.32
C THR A 181 5.60 7.15 -4.78
N GLY A 182 4.74 8.11 -5.14
CA GLY A 182 4.31 8.31 -6.52
C GLY A 182 5.45 8.68 -7.47
N VAL A 183 6.33 9.59 -7.06
CA VAL A 183 7.50 9.98 -7.87
C VAL A 183 8.42 8.79 -8.12
N CYS A 184 8.72 7.99 -7.10
CA CYS A 184 9.57 6.82 -7.24
C CYS A 184 8.91 5.73 -8.09
N LEU A 185 7.67 5.34 -7.77
CA LEU A 185 6.98 4.26 -8.49
C LEU A 185 6.79 4.59 -9.96
N TYR A 186 6.44 5.83 -10.32
CA TYR A 186 6.26 6.18 -11.73
C TYR A 186 7.57 6.29 -12.51
N GLU A 187 8.72 6.54 -11.85
CA GLU A 187 10.01 6.36 -12.50
C GLU A 187 10.29 4.88 -12.77
N MET A 188 9.97 3.99 -11.83
CA MET A 188 10.10 2.54 -12.04
C MET A 188 9.18 2.05 -13.17
N VAL A 189 7.94 2.54 -13.23
CA VAL A 189 7.01 2.28 -14.34
C VAL A 189 7.62 2.75 -15.67
N ARG A 190 8.17 3.96 -15.72
CA ARG A 190 8.80 4.52 -16.92
C ARG A 190 9.94 3.64 -17.45
N GLN A 191 10.72 3.03 -16.56
CA GLN A 191 11.84 2.16 -16.97
C GLN A 191 11.41 0.73 -17.33
N ARG A 192 10.30 0.25 -16.76
CA ARG A 192 9.76 -1.11 -16.98
C ARG A 192 8.79 -1.23 -18.15
N SER A 193 8.46 -0.11 -18.81
CA SER A 193 7.51 -0.01 -19.94
C SER A 193 8.20 -0.05 -21.31
#